data_AF-A0AAN4Z7A2-F1
#
_entry.id   AF-A0AAN4Z7A2-F1
#
_cell.length_a   1.000
_cell.length_b   1.000
_cell.length_c   1.000
_cell.angle_alpha   90.00
_cell.angle_beta   90.00
_cell.angle_gamma   90.00
#
_symmetry.space_group_name_H-M   'P 1'
#
loop_
_entity.id
_entity.type
_entity.pdbx_description
1 polymer ?
#
loop_
_entity_poly.entity_id
_entity_poly.type
_entity_poly.pdbx_seq_one_letter_code
_entity_poly.pdbx_strand_id
1 'polypeptide(L)'
;QAPGSIQVHSKIIAAIKDARMDRREYALLKRILVFDPMLPWLTPNDVILLQNEKEKHAKMLFSYVLARHGAKEGPAVFVKLLSIISVVTAVTSFQKSQHILILAMGLYKHRVPFAESIYHSS
;
A
#
# COMPACT_ATOMS: atom_id res chain seq x y z
N GLN A 1 16.99 16.75 7.96
CA GLN A 1 16.28 15.57 7.42
C GLN A 1 16.21 14.52 8.54
N ALA A 2 15.02 13.99 8.86
CA ALA A 2 14.84 13.13 10.03
C ALA A 2 15.32 11.68 9.75
N PRO A 3 16.16 11.05 10.60
CA PRO A 3 16.74 9.72 10.39
C PRO A 3 15.72 8.57 10.20
N GLY A 4 14.49 8.72 10.71
CA GLY A 4 13.46 7.67 10.67
C GLY A 4 12.81 7.43 9.29
N SER A 5 12.77 8.43 8.40
CA SER A 5 12.13 8.27 7.08
C SER A 5 12.93 7.37 6.15
N ILE A 6 14.26 7.43 6.22
CA ILE A 6 15.19 6.62 5.41
C ILE A 6 15.06 5.13 5.77
N GLN A 7 14.95 4.81 7.06
CA GLN A 7 14.83 3.44 7.56
C GLN A 7 13.53 2.76 7.11
N VAL A 8 12.47 3.55 6.96
CA VAL A 8 11.12 3.06 6.65
C VAL A 8 10.96 2.77 5.15
N HIS A 9 11.38 3.69 4.28
CA HIS A 9 11.40 3.42 2.83
C HIS A 9 12.32 2.23 2.48
N SER A 10 13.39 2.03 3.25
CA SER A 10 14.28 0.87 3.11
C SER A 10 13.56 -0.47 3.32
N LYS A 11 12.55 -0.56 4.22
CA LYS A 11 11.83 -1.82 4.46
C LYS A 11 10.97 -2.24 3.27
N ILE A 12 10.26 -1.29 2.67
CA ILE A 12 9.44 -1.53 1.47
C ILE A 12 10.36 -1.91 0.30
N ILE A 13 11.44 -1.16 0.08
CA ILE A 13 12.40 -1.44 -1.00
C ILE A 13 13.03 -2.83 -0.82
N ALA A 14 13.40 -3.20 0.41
CA ALA A 14 13.95 -4.52 0.71
C ALA A 14 12.93 -5.64 0.39
N ALA A 15 11.67 -5.49 0.81
CA ALA A 15 10.63 -6.47 0.53
C ALA A 15 10.35 -6.64 -0.97
N ILE A 16 10.32 -5.52 -1.72
CA ILE A 16 10.18 -5.53 -3.19
C ILE A 16 11.33 -6.28 -3.86
N LYS A 17 12.58 -6.01 -3.43
CA LYS A 17 13.78 -6.67 -3.97
C LYS A 17 13.80 -8.17 -3.64
N ASP A 18 13.49 -8.52 -2.40
CA ASP A 18 13.45 -9.90 -1.92
C ASP A 18 12.37 -10.74 -2.64
N ALA A 19 11.23 -10.12 -3.00
CA ALA A 19 10.20 -10.76 -3.82
C ALA A 19 10.56 -10.85 -5.32
N ARG A 20 11.67 -10.25 -5.77
CA ARG A 20 12.04 -10.13 -7.20
C ARG A 20 10.89 -9.60 -8.05
N MET A 21 10.14 -8.65 -7.47
CA MET A 21 8.90 -8.17 -8.04
C MET A 21 9.17 -7.41 -9.35
N ASP A 22 8.42 -7.74 -10.39
CA ASP A 22 8.50 -7.02 -11.67
C ASP A 22 7.51 -5.85 -11.75
N ARG A 23 7.54 -5.14 -12.88
CA ARG A 23 6.69 -3.97 -13.12
C ARG A 23 5.20 -4.31 -13.17
N ARG A 24 4.83 -5.50 -13.69
CA ARG A 24 3.43 -5.91 -13.83
C ARG A 24 2.86 -6.33 -12.48
N GLU A 25 3.61 -7.12 -11.71
CA GLU A 25 3.28 -7.48 -10.33
C GLU A 25 3.14 -6.23 -9.47
N TYR A 26 4.07 -5.28 -9.57
CA TYR A 26 3.98 -3.99 -8.86
C TYR A 26 2.72 -3.20 -9.23
N ALA A 27 2.40 -3.10 -10.51
CA ALA A 27 1.23 -2.35 -10.97
C ALA A 27 -0.08 -2.98 -10.47
N LEU A 28 -0.19 -4.30 -10.49
CA LEU A 28 -1.35 -5.03 -9.98
C LEU A 28 -1.46 -4.92 -8.45
N LEU A 29 -0.34 -5.08 -7.73
CA LEU A 29 -0.30 -4.94 -6.28
C LEU A 29 -0.70 -3.52 -5.84
N LYS A 30 -0.23 -2.49 -6.56
CA LYS A 30 -0.62 -1.11 -6.33
C LYS A 30 -2.12 -0.90 -6.49
N ARG A 31 -2.75 -1.53 -7.49
CA ARG A 31 -4.21 -1.45 -7.65
C ARG A 31 -4.97 -2.14 -6.51
N ILE A 32 -4.51 -3.31 -6.08
CA ILE A 32 -5.08 -4.03 -4.92
C ILE A 32 -5.00 -3.16 -3.65
N LEU A 33 -3.88 -2.44 -3.46
CA LEU A 33 -3.69 -1.53 -2.33
C LEU A 33 -4.62 -0.31 -2.39
N VAL A 34 -4.84 0.26 -3.59
CA VAL A 34 -5.67 1.46 -3.77
C VAL A 34 -7.15 1.16 -3.61
N PHE A 35 -7.61 -0.02 -4.03
CA PHE A 35 -9.00 -0.44 -3.84
C PHE A 35 -9.22 -0.96 -2.42
N ASP A 36 -9.29 -0.02 -1.46
CA ASP A 36 -9.62 -0.30 -0.06
C ASP A 36 -11.13 -0.17 0.18
N PRO A 37 -11.86 -1.29 0.37
CA PRO A 37 -13.29 -1.26 0.68
C PRO A 37 -13.60 -0.83 2.12
N MET A 38 -12.59 -0.65 2.98
CA MET A 38 -12.77 -0.36 4.41
C MET A 38 -12.78 1.14 4.73
N LEU A 39 -12.92 2.00 3.71
CA LEU A 39 -12.97 3.44 3.92
C LEU A 39 -14.34 3.84 4.54
N PRO A 40 -14.34 4.63 5.64
CA PRO A 40 -15.55 4.84 6.45
C PRO A 40 -16.64 5.69 5.76
N TRP A 41 -16.31 6.40 4.69
CA TRP A 41 -17.23 7.27 3.93
C TRP A 41 -17.85 6.59 2.70
N LEU A 42 -17.60 5.30 2.47
CA LEU A 42 -18.12 4.60 1.30
C LEU A 42 -19.59 4.22 1.48
N THR A 43 -20.36 4.34 0.41
CA THR A 43 -21.71 3.73 0.39
C THR A 43 -21.59 2.20 0.27
N PRO A 44 -22.64 1.43 0.64
CA PRO A 44 -22.62 -0.02 0.45
C PRO A 44 -22.34 -0.45 -1.00
N ASN A 45 -22.82 0.33 -1.97
CA ASN A 45 -22.56 0.07 -3.39
C ASN A 45 -21.08 0.27 -3.74
N ASP A 46 -20.45 1.33 -3.22
CA ASP A 46 -19.02 1.60 -3.46
C ASP A 46 -18.13 0.56 -2.81
N VAL A 47 -18.49 0.07 -1.61
CA VAL A 47 -17.80 -1.04 -0.94
C VAL A 47 -17.80 -2.28 -1.83
N ILE A 48 -18.97 -2.65 -2.38
CA ILE A 48 -19.10 -3.80 -3.29
C ILE A 48 -18.27 -3.59 -4.56
N LEU A 49 -18.34 -2.40 -5.16
CA LEU A 49 -17.58 -2.06 -6.36
C LEU A 49 -16.07 -2.19 -6.13
N LEU A 50 -15.56 -1.59 -5.04
CA LEU A 50 -14.14 -1.64 -4.69
C LEU A 50 -13.68 -3.05 -4.35
N GLN A 51 -14.50 -3.83 -3.63
CA GLN A 51 -14.21 -5.22 -3.34
C GLN A 51 -14.10 -6.05 -4.63
N ASN A 52 -15.03 -5.87 -5.57
CA ASN A 52 -15.01 -6.56 -6.86
C ASN A 52 -13.76 -6.21 -7.68
N GLU A 53 -13.40 -4.93 -7.75
CA GLU A 53 -12.18 -4.50 -8.45
C GLU A 53 -10.92 -5.02 -7.75
N LYS A 54 -10.87 -5.02 -6.42
CA LYS A 54 -9.76 -5.61 -5.65
C LYS A 54 -9.59 -7.09 -5.96
N GLU A 55 -10.67 -7.86 -5.95
CA GLU A 55 -10.65 -9.29 -6.25
C GLU A 55 -10.24 -9.59 -7.69
N LYS A 56 -10.73 -8.82 -8.65
CA LYS A 56 -10.35 -8.94 -10.06
C LYS A 56 -8.85 -8.76 -10.25
N HIS A 57 -8.26 -7.74 -9.63
CA HIS A 57 -6.82 -7.51 -9.71
C HIS A 57 -6.01 -8.58 -8.93
N ALA A 58 -6.52 -9.08 -7.81
CA ALA A 58 -5.90 -10.18 -7.08
C ALA A 58 -5.88 -11.48 -7.90
N LYS A 59 -6.98 -11.82 -8.59
CA LYS A 59 -7.04 -12.96 -9.52
C LYS A 59 -6.05 -12.80 -10.67
N MET A 60 -5.98 -11.61 -11.28
CA MET A 60 -5.03 -11.32 -12.36
C MET A 60 -3.58 -11.44 -11.88
N LEU A 61 -3.27 -10.93 -10.68
CA LEU A 61 -1.94 -11.07 -10.08
C LEU A 61 -1.61 -12.54 -9.84
N PHE A 62 -2.54 -13.31 -9.28
CA PHE A 62 -2.34 -14.74 -9.03
C PHE A 62 -2.06 -15.50 -10.32
N SER A 63 -2.88 -15.32 -11.36
CA SER A 63 -2.66 -15.95 -12.68
C SER A 63 -1.32 -15.57 -13.28
N TYR A 64 -0.92 -14.29 -13.19
CA TYR A 64 0.37 -13.82 -13.70
C TYR A 64 1.55 -14.47 -12.95
N VAL A 65 1.47 -14.52 -11.63
CA VAL A 65 2.51 -15.11 -10.78
C VAL A 65 2.64 -16.61 -11.05
N LEU A 66 1.52 -17.34 -11.22
CA LEU A 66 1.55 -18.75 -11.62
C LEU A 66 2.21 -18.96 -12.97
N ALA A 67 1.91 -18.11 -13.96
CA ALA A 67 2.51 -18.21 -15.29
C ALA A 67 4.02 -17.90 -15.29
N ARG A 68 4.46 -16.96 -14.45
CA ARG A 68 5.86 -16.50 -14.41
C ARG A 68 6.76 -17.39 -13.54
N HIS A 69 6.30 -17.77 -12.35
CA HIS A 69 7.09 -18.51 -11.35
C HIS A 69 6.71 -20.00 -11.28
N GLY A 70 5.75 -20.43 -12.09
CA GLY A 70 5.29 -21.81 -12.15
C GLY A 70 4.30 -22.17 -11.02
N ALA A 71 3.60 -23.29 -11.20
CA ALA A 71 2.56 -23.74 -10.27
C ALA A 71 3.09 -24.11 -8.88
N LYS A 72 4.37 -24.46 -8.76
CA LYS A 72 5.00 -24.87 -7.49
C LYS A 72 5.37 -23.67 -6.61
N GLU A 73 6.03 -22.66 -7.17
CA GLU A 73 6.52 -21.51 -6.41
C GLU A 73 5.57 -20.31 -6.45
N GLY A 74 4.73 -20.22 -7.50
CA GLY A 74 3.80 -19.11 -7.71
C GLY A 74 2.90 -18.80 -6.51
N PRO A 75 2.23 -19.77 -5.87
CA PRO A 75 1.41 -19.49 -4.70
C PRO A 75 2.19 -18.83 -3.54
N ALA A 76 3.42 -19.29 -3.29
CA ALA A 76 4.27 -18.70 -2.24
C ALA A 76 4.69 -17.26 -2.61
N VAL A 77 5.05 -17.03 -3.87
CA VAL A 77 5.35 -15.67 -4.37
C VAL A 77 4.14 -14.76 -4.26
N PHE A 78 2.93 -15.25 -4.60
CA PHE A 78 1.71 -14.46 -4.50
C PHE A 78 1.44 -14.00 -3.05
N VAL A 79 1.56 -14.91 -2.08
CA VAL A 79 1.43 -14.57 -0.65
C VAL A 79 2.51 -13.57 -0.23
N LYS A 80 3.75 -13.75 -0.70
CA LYS A 80 4.85 -12.81 -0.43
C LYS A 80 4.59 -11.42 -1.00
N LEU A 81 3.99 -11.30 -2.18
CA LEU A 81 3.61 -10.01 -2.76
C LEU A 81 2.49 -9.35 -1.96
N LEU A 82 1.46 -10.10 -1.57
CA LEU A 82 0.37 -9.57 -0.75
C LEU A 82 0.86 -9.10 0.63
N SER A 83 1.86 -9.75 1.25
CA SER A 83 2.37 -9.30 2.55
C SER A 83 3.06 -7.93 2.50
N ILE A 84 3.55 -7.50 1.34
CA ILE A 84 4.09 -6.14 1.14
C ILE A 84 3.02 -5.08 1.39
N ILE A 85 1.74 -5.36 1.10
CA ILE A 85 0.62 -4.45 1.42
C ILE A 85 0.60 -4.15 2.91
N SER A 86 0.72 -5.16 3.77
CA SER A 86 0.72 -4.97 5.22
C SER A 86 1.90 -4.11 5.69
N VAL A 87 3.09 -4.30 5.10
CA VAL A 87 4.27 -3.46 5.38
C VAL A 87 4.00 -2.01 5.00
N VAL A 88 3.47 -1.78 3.79
CA VAL A 88 3.14 -0.43 3.29
C VAL A 88 2.08 0.23 4.16
N THR A 89 1.02 -0.48 4.55
CA THR A 89 -0.05 0.05 5.40
C THR A 89 0.46 0.43 6.78
N ALA A 90 1.27 -0.44 7.42
CA ALA A 90 1.86 -0.14 8.73
C ALA A 90 2.79 1.08 8.68
N VAL A 91 3.65 1.14 7.65
CA VAL A 91 4.54 2.28 7.40
C VAL A 91 3.76 3.57 7.19
N THR A 92 2.73 3.53 6.34
CA THR A 92 1.93 4.71 6.00
C THR A 92 1.14 5.19 7.22
N SER A 93 0.58 4.27 8.01
CA SER A 93 -0.12 4.60 9.27
C SER A 93 0.82 5.30 10.26
N PHE A 94 2.02 4.74 10.47
CA PHE A 94 3.02 5.37 11.34
C PHE A 94 3.43 6.77 10.86
N GLN A 95 3.67 6.94 9.56
CA GLN A 95 4.00 8.25 8.98
C GLN A 95 2.85 9.26 9.12
N LYS A 96 1.60 8.83 8.91
CA LYS A 96 0.41 9.66 9.14
C LYS A 96 0.34 10.14 10.59
N SER A 97 0.51 9.23 11.57
CA SER A 97 0.49 9.59 12.99
C SER A 97 1.59 10.58 13.35
N GLN A 98 2.82 10.39 12.83
CA GLN A 98 3.91 11.35 13.02
C GLN A 98 3.58 12.72 12.43
N HIS A 99 2.99 12.75 11.23
CA HIS A 99 2.60 14.00 10.57
C HIS A 99 1.55 14.77 11.37
N ILE A 100 0.50 14.07 11.83
CA ILE A 100 -0.56 14.66 12.67
C ILE A 100 0.03 15.22 13.96
N LEU A 101 0.95 14.50 14.61
CA LEU A 101 1.61 14.97 15.83
C LEU A 101 2.43 16.25 15.59
N ILE A 102 3.20 16.30 14.50
CA ILE A 102 3.99 17.50 14.14
C ILE A 102 3.06 18.70 13.87
N LEU A 103 1.93 18.49 13.19
CA LEU A 103 0.91 19.53 12.97
C LEU A 103 0.32 20.02 14.30
N ALA A 104 -0.09 19.10 15.18
CA ALA A 104 -0.68 19.42 16.48
C ALA A 104 0.29 20.21 17.38
N MET A 105 1.60 19.90 17.31
CA MET A 105 2.64 20.61 18.05
C MET A 105 3.05 21.95 17.40
N GLY A 106 2.49 22.32 16.25
CA GLY A 106 2.86 23.55 15.54
C GLY A 106 4.30 23.56 15.02
N LEU A 107 4.96 22.41 14.93
CA LEU A 107 6.37 22.28 14.54
C LEU A 107 6.59 22.29 13.02
N TYR A 108 5.53 22.50 12.24
CA TYR A 108 5.58 22.50 10.79
C TYR A 108 6.15 23.82 10.27
N LYS A 109 7.41 23.79 9.77
CA LYS A 109 8.09 24.98 9.24
C LYS A 109 7.49 25.50 7.93
N HIS A 110 6.87 24.64 7.12
CA HIS A 110 6.26 25.00 5.83
C HIS A 110 4.94 24.25 5.64
N ARG A 111 3.82 24.92 5.93
CA ARG A 111 2.49 24.32 5.71
C ARG A 111 2.26 24.13 4.21
N VAL A 112 1.88 22.92 3.81
CA VAL A 112 1.48 22.60 2.44
C VAL A 112 -0.01 22.28 2.48
N PRO A 113 -0.90 23.19 2.04
CA PRO A 113 -2.35 23.04 2.20
C PRO A 113 -2.90 21.73 1.63
N PHE A 114 -2.33 21.26 0.51
CA PHE A 114 -2.71 19.99 -0.11
C PHE A 114 -2.36 18.78 0.77
N ALA A 115 -1.19 18.76 1.40
CA ALA A 115 -0.81 17.66 2.29
C ALA A 115 -1.73 17.60 3.51
N GLU A 116 -2.02 18.76 4.12
CA GLU A 116 -2.97 18.87 5.24
C GLU A 116 -4.36 18.33 4.86
N SER A 117 -4.89 18.67 3.67
CA SER A 117 -6.19 18.14 3.23
C SER A 117 -6.24 16.61 3.16
N ILE A 118 -5.14 15.96 2.79
CA ILE A 118 -5.07 14.49 2.69
C ILE A 118 -5.06 13.85 4.09
N TYR A 119 -4.42 14.49 5.08
CA TYR A 119 -4.33 13.95 6.44
C TYR A 119 -5.55 14.26 7.30
N HIS A 120 -6.29 15.33 7.00
CA HIS A 120 -7.53 15.70 7.71
C HIS A 120 -8.79 15.04 7.14
N SER A 121 -8.76 14.51 5.92
CA SER A 121 -9.91 13.85 5.27
C SER A 121 -10.07 12.36 5.60
N SER A 122 -9.34 11.84 6.60
CA SER A 122 -9.33 10.41 6.98
C SER A 122 -9.97 10.17 8.34
#